data_AF-A0A3S4GHM7-F1
#
_entry.id   AF-A0A3S4GHM7-F1
#
_cell.length_a   1.000
_cell.length_b   1.000
_cell.length_c   1.000
_cell.angle_alpha   90.00
_cell.angle_beta   90.00
_cell.angle_gamma   90.00
#
_symmetry.space_group_name_H-M   'P 1'
#
loop_
_entity.id
_entity.type
_entity.pdbx_description
1 polymer ?
#
loop_
_entity_poly.entity_id
_entity_poly.type
_entity_poly.pdbx_seq_one_letter_code
_entity_poly.pdbx_strand_id
1 'polypeptide(L)'
;MNAPFTYASPTLSVEALKHSIAYKLMFTIGKDPVIANKHEWLNATLFAVRDRLVERWLRSNRAQLSQETRQVYYLSMEFLIGRTLSNALLSLGIYDDVKGALEAMGLDLEELIDEENDPGLGNGGLGRLAACFLDSLATLGLPGRGYGIRYDYGMFKQNIVDGRQKESPDYWLEYGNPWEFKRHNTRYKVRFGGRIQQEGKKARWIETEEILAVAYDQIIPGYDTDATNTLRLWNAQASSEINLGKFNQGDYFAAVEDKNHSENVSRVLYPDDSTYSGRELRLRQEYFLVSATVQDILSRHYQLHKTYANLADKIAIHLNDTHPVLSIPELMRLLIDEHKFSWDDAFEVCCQVFSYTNHTLMSEALETWPVDMLGKILPRHLQIIFEINDYFLKTLQEQYPNDTSLLGRASIIDESNGRRVRMAWLAVVVSHKVNGVSELHSNLMVQSLFADFAKIFPTRFCNVTNGVTPRRWLALANPPLSEVLDENIGRTWRTDLSQLSELEQHCDYPLVNHAVRQAKLENKKRLAVVIAQQLNVVVNPKALFDVQIKRIHEYKRQLMNVLHVITRYNRIKKIRRPTGCRE
;
A
#
# COMPACT_ATOMS: atom_id res chain seq x y z
N MET A 1 -5.34 35.45 7.51
CA MET A 1 -5.21 35.12 6.07
C MET A 1 -3.96 35.82 5.56
N ASN A 2 -3.08 35.12 4.84
CA ASN A 2 -1.93 35.75 4.19
C ASN A 2 -2.42 36.66 3.05
N ALA A 3 -1.61 37.67 2.71
CA ALA A 3 -1.88 38.51 1.54
C ALA A 3 -2.00 37.65 0.27
N PRO A 4 -2.88 38.02 -0.69
CA PRO A 4 -2.91 37.35 -1.99
C PRO A 4 -1.54 37.50 -2.64
N PHE A 5 -0.97 36.40 -3.12
CA PHE A 5 0.27 36.43 -3.89
C PHE A 5 0.03 35.82 -5.28
N THR A 6 0.61 36.45 -6.29
CA THR A 6 0.57 35.97 -7.68
C THR A 6 1.71 34.99 -7.93
N TYR A 7 1.41 33.88 -8.59
CA TYR A 7 2.42 32.93 -9.07
C TYR A 7 2.11 32.54 -10.52
N ALA A 8 3.12 32.09 -11.26
CA ALA A 8 2.94 31.59 -12.62
C ALA A 8 2.64 30.09 -12.59
N SER A 9 1.45 29.69 -13.02
CA SER A 9 1.10 28.28 -13.18
C SER A 9 1.88 27.65 -14.36
N PRO A 10 2.38 26.41 -14.24
CA PRO A 10 3.09 25.76 -15.34
C PRO A 10 2.14 25.50 -16.53
N THR A 11 2.51 25.96 -17.72
CA THR A 11 1.74 25.70 -18.95
C THR A 11 2.11 24.34 -19.56
N LEU A 12 1.24 23.78 -20.40
CA LEU A 12 1.37 22.40 -20.92
C LEU A 12 2.02 22.31 -22.32
N SER A 13 2.50 23.41 -22.91
CA SER A 13 3.13 23.34 -24.24
C SER A 13 4.49 22.65 -24.19
N VAL A 14 4.87 22.03 -25.30
CA VAL A 14 6.19 21.40 -25.50
C VAL A 14 7.34 22.34 -25.12
N GLU A 15 7.30 23.61 -25.56
CA GLU A 15 8.34 24.59 -25.22
C GLU A 15 8.37 24.94 -23.72
N ALA A 16 7.21 25.02 -23.07
CA ALA A 16 7.15 25.23 -21.63
C ALA A 16 7.65 24.02 -20.83
N LEU A 17 7.40 22.81 -21.32
CA LEU A 17 7.93 21.58 -20.75
C LEU A 17 9.45 21.51 -20.90
N LYS A 18 10.00 21.76 -22.10
CA LYS A 18 11.45 21.85 -22.33
C LYS A 18 12.11 22.84 -21.38
N HIS A 19 11.56 24.05 -21.28
CA HIS A 19 12.06 25.07 -20.37
C HIS A 19 12.00 24.61 -18.92
N SER A 20 10.86 24.04 -18.49
CA SER A 20 10.68 23.53 -17.13
C SER A 20 11.67 22.41 -16.80
N ILE A 21 11.88 21.45 -17.70
CA ILE A 21 12.81 20.32 -17.50
C ILE A 21 14.24 20.84 -17.39
N ALA A 22 14.69 21.67 -18.35
CA ALA A 22 16.01 22.28 -18.30
C ALA A 22 16.23 23.12 -17.04
N TYR A 23 15.22 23.91 -16.63
CA TYR A 23 15.26 24.69 -15.40
C TYR A 23 15.43 23.79 -14.16
N LYS A 24 14.68 22.68 -14.08
CA LYS A 24 14.82 21.74 -12.97
C LYS A 24 16.19 21.07 -12.95
N LEU A 25 16.73 20.71 -14.10
CA LEU A 25 18.09 20.17 -14.18
C LEU A 25 19.12 21.17 -13.64
N MET A 26 19.08 22.42 -14.10
CA MET A 26 20.08 23.41 -13.73
C MET A 26 19.93 23.90 -12.29
N PHE A 27 18.71 24.17 -11.82
CA PHE A 27 18.48 24.91 -10.57
C PHE A 27 17.91 24.06 -9.43
N THR A 28 17.32 22.90 -9.73
CA THR A 28 16.88 21.97 -8.67
C THR A 28 17.89 20.85 -8.46
N ILE A 29 18.42 20.28 -9.54
CA ILE A 29 19.43 19.21 -9.47
C ILE A 29 20.84 19.79 -9.38
N GLY A 30 21.09 20.94 -10.02
CA GLY A 30 22.40 21.58 -10.01
C GLY A 30 23.38 20.99 -11.03
N LYS A 31 22.88 20.59 -12.20
CA LYS A 31 23.68 19.93 -13.25
C LYS A 31 23.69 20.71 -14.56
N ASP A 32 24.85 20.68 -15.21
CA ASP A 32 25.02 21.22 -16.56
C ASP A 32 24.46 20.20 -17.58
N PRO A 33 23.57 20.63 -18.50
CA PRO A 33 23.01 19.77 -19.54
C PRO A 33 24.03 18.96 -20.35
N VAL A 34 25.26 19.46 -20.53
CA VAL A 34 26.31 18.83 -21.35
C VAL A 34 26.84 17.54 -20.70
N ILE A 35 26.82 17.45 -19.37
CA ILE A 35 27.38 16.30 -18.62
C ILE A 35 26.32 15.54 -17.81
N ALA A 36 25.05 15.94 -17.92
CA ALA A 36 23.98 15.33 -17.17
C ALA A 36 23.70 13.89 -17.64
N ASN A 37 23.62 12.97 -16.68
CA ASN A 37 23.30 11.57 -16.97
C ASN A 37 21.78 11.34 -17.08
N LYS A 38 21.39 10.13 -17.51
CA LYS A 38 19.96 9.77 -17.68
C LYS A 38 19.15 9.93 -16.40
N HIS A 39 19.71 9.54 -15.25
CA HIS A 39 19.01 9.63 -13.97
C HIS A 39 18.77 11.09 -13.54
N GLU A 40 19.71 11.99 -13.82
CA GLU A 40 19.56 13.42 -13.58
C GLU A 40 18.49 14.04 -14.50
N TRP A 41 18.47 13.65 -15.78
CA TRP A 41 17.41 14.04 -16.72
C TRP A 41 16.04 13.50 -16.33
N LEU A 42 15.98 12.25 -15.84
CA LEU A 42 14.78 11.66 -15.26
C LEU A 42 14.29 12.54 -14.11
N ASN A 43 15.11 12.78 -13.08
CA ASN A 43 14.71 13.57 -11.92
C ASN A 43 14.24 14.99 -12.31
N ALA A 44 14.89 15.61 -13.30
CA ALA A 44 14.47 16.93 -13.80
C ALA A 44 13.05 16.87 -14.40
N THR A 45 12.78 15.81 -15.16
CA THR A 45 11.46 15.50 -15.74
C THR A 45 10.43 15.22 -14.65
N LEU A 46 10.76 14.40 -13.64
CA LEU A 46 9.89 14.10 -12.50
C LEU A 46 9.49 15.39 -11.77
N PHE A 47 10.45 16.29 -11.48
CA PHE A 47 10.15 17.57 -10.85
C PHE A 47 9.28 18.49 -11.71
N ALA A 48 9.53 18.54 -13.03
CA ALA A 48 8.73 19.35 -13.94
C ALA A 48 7.28 18.86 -14.03
N VAL A 49 7.06 17.54 -14.05
CA VAL A 49 5.73 16.94 -14.05
C VAL A 49 5.05 17.10 -12.68
N ARG A 50 5.79 16.92 -11.59
CA ARG A 50 5.27 17.09 -10.22
C ARG A 50 4.73 18.49 -9.98
N ASP A 51 5.39 19.54 -10.47
CA ASP A 51 4.91 20.91 -10.30
C ASP A 51 3.49 21.12 -10.87
N ARG A 52 3.17 20.44 -11.98
CA ARG A 52 1.82 20.46 -12.60
C ARG A 52 0.79 19.71 -11.74
N LEU A 53 1.21 18.68 -11.02
CA LEU A 53 0.35 17.97 -10.05
C LEU A 53 0.11 18.76 -8.77
N VAL A 54 1.09 19.55 -8.31
CA VAL A 54 0.98 20.30 -7.04
C VAL A 54 -0.21 21.25 -7.06
N GLU A 55 -0.44 21.96 -8.17
CA GLU A 55 -1.57 22.88 -8.25
C GLU A 55 -2.92 22.16 -8.16
N ARG A 56 -3.08 21.04 -8.89
CA ARG A 56 -4.27 20.18 -8.75
C ARG A 56 -4.42 19.71 -7.31
N TRP A 57 -3.33 19.25 -6.69
CA TRP A 57 -3.32 18.76 -5.31
C TRP A 57 -3.68 19.78 -4.25
N LEU A 58 -3.15 21.00 -4.34
CA LEU A 58 -3.52 22.07 -3.43
C LEU A 58 -4.97 22.52 -3.60
N ARG A 59 -5.52 22.44 -4.82
CA ARG A 59 -6.95 22.70 -5.09
C ARG A 59 -7.83 21.59 -4.52
N SER A 60 -7.52 20.31 -4.81
CA SER A 60 -8.28 19.16 -4.28
C SER A 60 -8.28 19.15 -2.75
N ASN A 61 -7.12 19.34 -2.10
CA ASN A 61 -7.04 19.39 -0.64
C ASN A 61 -7.91 20.51 -0.04
N ARG A 62 -7.92 21.70 -0.67
CA ARG A 62 -8.78 22.81 -0.23
C ARG A 62 -10.25 22.48 -0.41
N ALA A 63 -10.63 21.91 -1.55
CA ALA A 63 -12.01 21.50 -1.82
C ALA A 63 -12.49 20.45 -0.78
N GLN A 64 -11.68 19.43 -0.52
CA GLN A 64 -11.96 18.39 0.47
C GLN A 64 -12.10 18.92 1.90
N LEU A 65 -11.37 19.99 2.25
CA LEU A 65 -11.52 20.66 3.55
C LEU A 65 -12.76 21.57 3.60
N SER A 66 -13.16 22.16 2.47
CA SER A 66 -14.33 23.06 2.42
C SER A 66 -15.68 22.33 2.41
N GLN A 67 -15.68 21.06 2.03
CA GLN A 67 -16.89 20.26 1.93
C GLN A 67 -17.14 19.50 3.25
N GLU A 68 -18.39 19.42 3.67
CA GLU A 68 -18.86 18.60 4.80
C GLU A 68 -18.76 17.07 4.55
N THR A 69 -17.94 16.66 3.59
CA THR A 69 -17.79 15.28 3.10
C THR A 69 -17.08 14.37 4.10
N ARG A 70 -17.56 13.13 4.18
CA ARG A 70 -16.90 12.05 4.92
C ARG A 70 -15.59 11.65 4.23
N GLN A 71 -14.50 11.60 4.99
CA GLN A 71 -13.15 11.25 4.49
C GLN A 71 -12.89 9.75 4.63
N VAL A 72 -12.33 9.12 3.60
CA VAL A 72 -11.92 7.71 3.64
C VAL A 72 -10.42 7.61 3.93
N TYR A 73 -10.06 6.86 4.97
CA TYR A 73 -8.69 6.57 5.36
C TYR A 73 -8.40 5.08 5.15
N TYR A 74 -7.52 4.77 4.20
CA TYR A 74 -7.14 3.41 3.85
C TYR A 74 -5.79 3.07 4.47
N LEU A 75 -5.78 2.20 5.48
CA LEU A 75 -4.56 1.85 6.22
C LEU A 75 -4.02 0.52 5.69
N SER A 76 -2.75 0.51 5.28
CA SER A 76 -2.08 -0.71 4.84
C SER A 76 -0.60 -0.68 5.14
N MET A 77 -0.04 -1.85 5.47
CA MET A 77 1.40 -2.05 5.59
C MET A 77 2.12 -1.99 4.23
N GLU A 78 1.39 -2.10 3.12
CA GLU A 78 1.98 -2.18 1.78
C GLU A 78 1.25 -1.29 0.76
N PHE A 79 2.03 -0.65 -0.11
CA PHE A 79 1.56 0.03 -1.32
C PHE A 79 2.52 -0.26 -2.49
N LEU A 80 2.13 -1.15 -3.40
CA LEU A 80 2.89 -1.38 -4.64
C LEU A 80 2.45 -0.37 -5.71
N ILE A 81 2.89 0.88 -5.59
CA ILE A 81 2.55 1.94 -6.54
C ILE A 81 3.21 1.72 -7.91
N GLY A 82 4.44 1.22 -7.91
CA GLY A 82 5.32 1.10 -9.06
C GLY A 82 5.84 2.46 -9.55
N ARG A 83 6.56 2.47 -10.67
CA ARG A 83 6.98 3.70 -11.36
C ARG A 83 5.83 4.69 -11.53
N THR A 84 6.07 5.95 -11.16
CA THR A 84 5.02 6.96 -11.00
C THR A 84 4.94 7.92 -12.18
N LEU A 85 6.04 8.14 -12.91
CA LEU A 85 6.08 9.09 -14.03
C LEU A 85 5.04 8.76 -15.10
N SER A 86 5.05 7.54 -15.64
CA SER A 86 4.10 7.12 -16.68
C SER A 86 2.64 7.30 -16.25
N ASN A 87 2.33 7.01 -15.00
CA ASN A 87 0.99 7.22 -14.44
C ASN A 87 0.63 8.69 -14.31
N ALA A 88 1.56 9.53 -13.84
CA ALA A 88 1.35 10.97 -13.77
C ALA A 88 1.12 11.58 -15.16
N LEU A 89 1.92 11.19 -16.15
CA LEU A 89 1.79 11.64 -17.53
C LEU A 89 0.43 11.27 -18.12
N LEU A 90 -0.01 10.03 -17.92
CA LEU A 90 -1.32 9.56 -18.39
C LEU A 90 -2.46 10.32 -17.70
N SER A 91 -2.45 10.43 -16.37
CA SER A 91 -3.51 11.11 -15.61
C SER A 91 -3.60 12.61 -15.92
N LEU A 92 -2.48 13.24 -16.26
CA LEU A 92 -2.43 14.63 -16.70
C LEU A 92 -2.83 14.82 -18.17
N GLY A 93 -2.76 13.77 -18.98
CA GLY A 93 -2.99 13.83 -20.42
C GLY A 93 -1.84 14.47 -21.21
N ILE A 94 -0.60 14.38 -20.71
CA ILE A 94 0.57 15.09 -21.26
C ILE A 94 1.70 14.15 -21.71
N TYR A 95 1.39 12.87 -21.93
CA TYR A 95 2.40 11.86 -22.30
C TYR A 95 3.13 12.25 -23.58
N ASP A 96 2.37 12.56 -24.64
CA ASP A 96 2.92 12.93 -25.94
C ASP A 96 3.63 14.29 -25.91
N ASP A 97 3.14 15.25 -25.10
CA ASP A 97 3.79 16.55 -24.95
C ASP A 97 5.17 16.44 -24.28
N VAL A 98 5.28 15.61 -23.23
CA VAL A 98 6.56 15.35 -22.55
C VAL A 98 7.49 14.56 -23.44
N LYS A 99 6.97 13.57 -24.18
CA LYS A 99 7.74 12.82 -25.17
C LYS A 99 8.33 13.76 -26.23
N GLY A 100 7.51 14.62 -26.85
CA GLY A 100 7.97 15.58 -27.84
C GLY A 100 8.96 16.61 -27.28
N ALA A 101 8.80 17.02 -26.01
CA ALA A 101 9.75 17.90 -25.33
C ALA A 101 11.12 17.25 -25.15
N LEU A 102 11.16 16.00 -24.68
CA LEU A 102 12.38 15.25 -24.49
C LEU A 102 13.07 14.91 -25.83
N GLU A 103 12.30 14.50 -26.84
CA GLU A 103 12.83 14.25 -28.19
C GLU A 103 13.50 15.50 -28.78
N ALA A 104 12.88 16.67 -28.62
CA ALA A 104 13.47 17.94 -29.03
C ALA A 104 14.73 18.34 -28.23
N MET A 105 14.97 17.70 -27.10
CA MET A 105 16.19 17.83 -26.28
C MET A 105 17.20 16.70 -26.54
N GLY A 106 16.88 15.74 -27.43
CA GLY A 106 17.74 14.60 -27.75
C GLY A 106 17.64 13.44 -26.75
N LEU A 107 16.55 13.34 -25.99
CA LEU A 107 16.32 12.33 -24.96
C LEU A 107 15.13 11.43 -25.33
N ASP A 108 15.20 10.16 -24.94
CA ASP A 108 14.10 9.20 -25.12
C ASP A 108 13.33 9.02 -23.80
N LEU A 109 12.01 9.20 -23.85
CA LEU A 109 11.15 9.11 -22.67
C LEU A 109 11.10 7.69 -22.07
N GLU A 110 11.10 6.65 -22.91
CA GLU A 110 11.01 5.27 -22.43
C GLU A 110 12.31 4.88 -21.71
N GLU A 111 13.46 5.29 -22.24
CA GLU A 111 14.74 5.11 -21.56
C GLU A 111 14.76 5.81 -20.19
N LEU A 112 14.23 7.03 -20.08
CA LEU A 112 14.15 7.72 -18.79
C LEU A 112 13.17 7.01 -17.82
N ILE A 113 12.02 6.55 -18.30
CA ILE A 113 11.05 5.81 -17.49
C ILE A 113 11.66 4.49 -16.98
N ASP A 114 12.54 3.84 -17.74
CA ASP A 114 13.24 2.62 -17.32
C ASP A 114 14.33 2.85 -16.26
N GLU A 115 14.84 4.08 -16.13
CA GLU A 115 15.74 4.48 -15.04
C GLU A 115 15.01 4.81 -13.72
N GLU A 116 13.67 4.92 -13.72
CA GLU A 116 12.89 5.19 -12.51
C GLU A 116 12.80 3.92 -11.64
N ASN A 117 13.26 4.01 -10.40
CA ASN A 117 13.12 2.91 -9.45
C ASN A 117 11.66 2.74 -9.02
N ASP A 118 11.20 1.48 -8.94
CA ASP A 118 9.94 1.14 -8.29
C ASP A 118 10.05 1.43 -6.78
N PRO A 119 9.11 2.17 -6.17
CA PRO A 119 9.15 2.40 -4.74
C PRO A 119 8.98 1.11 -3.94
N GLY A 120 9.96 0.80 -3.09
CA GLY A 120 10.00 -0.37 -2.21
C GLY A 120 8.99 -0.27 -1.05
N LEU A 121 7.71 -0.14 -1.38
CA LEU A 121 6.63 0.13 -0.42
C LEU A 121 5.65 -1.05 -0.27
N GLY A 122 5.85 -2.13 -1.01
CA GLY A 122 5.00 -3.31 -0.96
C GLY A 122 5.69 -4.54 -1.55
N ASN A 123 5.01 -5.68 -1.52
CA ASN A 123 5.51 -6.97 -1.96
C ASN A 123 4.50 -7.71 -2.84
N GLY A 124 3.23 -7.75 -2.43
CA GLY A 124 2.25 -8.66 -3.02
C GLY A 124 0.97 -8.04 -3.58
N GLY A 125 0.01 -8.92 -3.86
CA GLY A 125 -1.32 -8.53 -4.32
C GLY A 125 -2.05 -7.58 -3.35
N LEU A 126 -1.78 -7.68 -2.05
CA LEU A 126 -2.31 -6.79 -1.02
C LEU A 126 -1.89 -5.32 -1.29
N GLY A 127 -0.59 -5.08 -1.40
CA GLY A 127 -0.07 -3.75 -1.71
C GLY A 127 -0.47 -3.24 -3.09
N ARG A 128 -0.60 -4.13 -4.08
CA ARG A 128 -1.02 -3.73 -5.43
C ARG A 128 -2.50 -3.35 -5.48
N LEU A 129 -3.34 -4.06 -4.73
CA LEU A 129 -4.75 -3.71 -4.55
C LEU A 129 -4.88 -2.34 -3.89
N ALA A 130 -4.13 -2.08 -2.81
CA ALA A 130 -4.12 -0.79 -2.13
C ALA A 130 -3.77 0.35 -3.09
N ALA A 131 -2.73 0.18 -3.92
CA ALA A 131 -2.36 1.16 -4.93
C ALA A 131 -3.43 1.34 -6.03
N CYS A 132 -4.10 0.27 -6.46
CA CYS A 132 -5.23 0.35 -7.40
C CYS A 132 -6.43 1.10 -6.77
N PHE A 133 -6.71 0.91 -5.48
CA PHE A 133 -7.77 1.64 -4.79
C PHE A 133 -7.47 3.13 -4.71
N LEU A 134 -6.24 3.53 -4.39
CA LEU A 134 -5.88 4.96 -4.35
C LEU A 134 -6.06 5.65 -5.71
N ASP A 135 -5.65 4.99 -6.80
CA ASP A 135 -5.85 5.47 -8.17
C ASP A 135 -7.35 5.61 -8.51
N SER A 136 -8.16 4.61 -8.16
CA SER A 136 -9.61 4.65 -8.39
C SER A 136 -10.32 5.69 -7.50
N LEU A 137 -9.94 5.84 -6.23
CA LEU A 137 -10.48 6.89 -5.34
C LEU A 137 -10.23 8.27 -5.94
N ALA A 138 -9.01 8.52 -6.45
CA ALA A 138 -8.69 9.79 -7.08
C ALA A 138 -9.47 10.00 -8.38
N THR A 139 -9.54 8.97 -9.24
CA THR A 139 -10.27 9.03 -10.52
C THR A 139 -11.77 9.26 -10.32
N LEU A 140 -12.38 8.66 -9.29
CA LEU A 140 -13.79 8.86 -8.94
C LEU A 140 -14.05 10.17 -8.18
N GLY A 141 -13.03 10.98 -7.90
CA GLY A 141 -13.16 12.21 -7.12
C GLY A 141 -13.55 11.97 -5.66
N LEU A 142 -13.36 10.76 -5.13
CA LEU A 142 -13.70 10.41 -3.76
C LEU A 142 -12.63 10.92 -2.80
N PRO A 143 -13.02 11.63 -1.71
CA PRO A 143 -12.07 12.14 -0.72
C PRO A 143 -11.40 10.99 0.05
N GLY A 144 -10.16 10.68 -0.32
CA GLY A 144 -9.46 9.51 0.16
C GLY A 144 -8.00 9.79 0.49
N ARG A 145 -7.48 9.05 1.48
CA ARG A 145 -6.06 9.07 1.81
C ARG A 145 -5.57 7.68 2.18
N GLY A 146 -4.47 7.27 1.56
CA GLY A 146 -3.72 6.08 1.96
C GLY A 146 -2.75 6.41 3.09
N TYR A 147 -2.61 5.52 4.06
CA TYR A 147 -1.61 5.58 5.12
C TYR A 147 -0.78 4.31 5.15
N GLY A 148 0.55 4.48 5.11
CA GLY A 148 1.52 3.39 5.18
C GLY A 148 2.84 3.81 5.83
N ILE A 149 3.83 2.93 5.78
CA ILE A 149 5.20 3.20 6.26
C ILE A 149 6.09 3.52 5.06
N ARG A 150 6.99 4.49 5.24
CA ARG A 150 8.03 4.81 4.25
C ARG A 150 9.21 3.87 4.50
N TYR A 151 9.23 2.71 3.85
CA TYR A 151 10.33 1.75 4.01
C TYR A 151 11.59 2.20 3.27
N ASP A 152 12.73 2.17 3.95
CA ASP A 152 14.00 2.56 3.34
C ASP A 152 14.47 1.56 2.26
N TYR A 153 14.24 0.26 2.47
CA TYR A 153 14.80 -0.82 1.66
C TYR A 153 13.79 -1.81 1.08
N GLY A 154 12.49 -1.50 1.14
CA GLY A 154 11.43 -2.41 0.74
C GLY A 154 11.51 -3.78 1.40
N MET A 155 11.19 -4.84 0.67
CA MET A 155 11.36 -6.23 1.16
C MET A 155 12.77 -6.73 0.86
N PHE A 156 13.11 -6.86 -0.43
CA PHE A 156 14.45 -7.14 -0.94
C PHE A 156 14.46 -7.00 -2.47
N LYS A 157 15.65 -6.80 -3.04
CA LYS A 157 15.94 -7.00 -4.46
C LYS A 157 16.41 -8.44 -4.69
N GLN A 158 15.70 -9.15 -5.57
CA GLN A 158 16.02 -10.53 -5.91
C GLN A 158 17.19 -10.60 -6.90
N ASN A 159 18.17 -11.44 -6.60
CA ASN A 159 19.25 -11.82 -7.50
C ASN A 159 19.27 -13.34 -7.65
N ILE A 160 19.67 -13.84 -8.82
CA ILE A 160 19.86 -15.27 -9.07
C ILE A 160 21.34 -15.55 -9.27
N VAL A 161 21.93 -16.28 -8.32
CA VAL A 161 23.35 -16.68 -8.33
C VAL A 161 23.41 -18.20 -8.26
N ASP A 162 24.05 -18.83 -9.26
CA ASP A 162 24.16 -20.29 -9.39
C ASP A 162 22.81 -21.02 -9.28
N GLY A 163 21.77 -20.43 -9.90
CA GLY A 163 20.42 -20.98 -9.91
C GLY A 163 19.66 -20.86 -8.58
N ARG A 164 20.16 -20.08 -7.62
CA ARG A 164 19.53 -19.86 -6.30
C ARG A 164 19.23 -18.39 -6.08
N GLN A 165 18.17 -18.13 -5.32
CA GLN A 165 17.84 -16.78 -4.85
C GLN A 165 18.92 -16.27 -3.88
N LYS A 166 19.34 -15.03 -4.10
CA LYS A 166 20.11 -14.20 -3.19
C LYS A 166 19.40 -12.87 -3.02
N GLU A 167 19.32 -12.40 -1.80
CA GLU A 167 18.59 -11.19 -1.43
C GLU A 167 19.58 -10.08 -1.14
N SER A 168 19.31 -8.89 -1.67
CA SER A 168 20.03 -7.67 -1.33
C SER A 168 19.03 -6.56 -0.98
N PRO A 169 19.40 -5.53 -0.22
CA PRO A 169 18.54 -4.37 0.01
C PRO A 169 18.11 -3.71 -1.31
N ASP A 170 16.91 -3.15 -1.33
CA ASP A 170 16.40 -2.34 -2.45
C ASP A 170 16.68 -0.85 -2.20
N TYR A 171 17.66 -0.28 -2.89
CA TYR A 171 18.14 1.09 -2.67
C TYR A 171 17.32 2.14 -3.45
N TRP A 172 16.00 2.00 -3.49
CA TRP A 172 15.10 2.88 -4.28
C TRP A 172 15.16 4.36 -3.86
N LEU A 173 15.63 4.66 -2.65
CA LEU A 173 15.80 6.02 -2.11
C LEU A 173 17.22 6.60 -2.23
N GLU A 174 18.17 5.89 -2.83
CA GLU A 174 19.57 6.32 -2.92
C GLU A 174 19.73 7.73 -3.50
N TYR A 175 18.96 8.05 -4.54
CA TYR A 175 18.95 9.36 -5.20
C TYR A 175 17.82 10.29 -4.70
N GLY A 176 17.18 9.90 -3.59
CA GLY A 176 15.92 10.49 -3.14
C GLY A 176 14.73 10.07 -4.00
N ASN A 177 13.55 10.56 -3.63
CA ASN A 177 12.32 10.33 -4.38
C ASN A 177 11.68 11.68 -4.76
N PRO A 178 11.75 12.10 -6.04
CA PRO A 178 11.18 13.37 -6.45
C PRO A 178 9.68 13.50 -6.17
N TRP A 179 8.93 12.41 -6.02
CA TRP A 179 7.47 12.47 -5.84
C TRP A 179 7.01 12.80 -4.42
N GLU A 180 7.90 12.76 -3.42
CA GLU A 180 7.51 12.93 -2.02
C GLU A 180 7.68 14.37 -1.50
N PHE A 181 6.77 14.77 -0.62
CA PHE A 181 6.81 16.01 0.13
C PHE A 181 6.97 15.71 1.62
N LYS A 182 8.17 15.93 2.15
CA LYS A 182 8.43 15.83 3.60
C LYS A 182 7.63 16.91 4.35
N ARG A 183 6.85 16.50 5.35
CA ARG A 183 6.04 17.38 6.21
C ARG A 183 6.65 17.53 7.58
N HIS A 184 7.66 18.41 7.70
CA HIS A 184 8.37 18.66 8.95
C HIS A 184 7.47 19.00 10.16
N ASN A 185 6.35 19.70 9.90
CA ASN A 185 5.39 20.09 10.95
C ASN A 185 4.35 19.00 11.27
N THR A 186 4.26 17.96 10.46
CA THR A 186 3.36 16.82 10.69
C THR A 186 4.20 15.66 11.22
N ARG A 187 4.38 15.68 12.53
CA ARG A 187 5.12 14.66 13.26
C ARG A 187 4.39 14.30 14.55
N TYR A 188 4.39 13.02 14.87
CA TYR A 188 3.68 12.48 16.05
C TYR A 188 4.61 11.59 16.86
N LYS A 189 4.42 11.59 18.18
CA LYS A 189 5.16 10.72 19.08
C LYS A 189 4.45 9.37 19.14
N VAL A 190 5.18 8.31 18.87
CA VAL A 190 4.74 6.92 19.02
C VAL A 190 5.45 6.33 20.23
N ARG A 191 4.69 5.67 21.11
CA ARG A 191 5.19 5.17 22.39
C ARG A 191 5.28 3.66 22.42
N PHE A 192 6.27 3.12 23.12
CA PHE A 192 6.44 1.69 23.34
C PHE A 192 6.84 1.40 24.79
N GLY A 193 6.54 0.21 25.27
CA GLY A 193 6.94 -0.26 26.58
C GLY A 193 6.27 0.49 27.72
N GLY A 194 7.03 0.77 28.77
CA GLY A 194 6.57 1.51 29.94
C GLY A 194 5.57 0.73 30.80
N ARG A 195 4.79 1.46 31.59
CA ARG A 195 3.82 0.88 32.54
C ARG A 195 2.54 1.70 32.63
N ILE A 196 1.50 1.07 33.14
CA ILE A 196 0.23 1.73 33.46
C ILE A 196 0.26 2.17 34.92
N GLN A 197 -0.05 3.44 35.17
CA GLN A 197 -0.29 3.98 36.50
C GLN A 197 -1.78 4.29 36.64
N GLN A 198 -2.41 3.71 37.66
CA GLN A 198 -3.80 3.96 37.98
C GLN A 198 -3.91 5.19 38.91
N GLU A 199 -4.67 6.19 38.47
CA GLU A 199 -5.02 7.39 39.25
C GLU A 199 -6.54 7.45 39.44
N GLY A 200 -7.05 6.75 40.46
CA GLY A 200 -8.48 6.57 40.66
C GLY A 200 -9.13 5.83 39.49
N LYS A 201 -10.05 6.49 38.77
CA LYS A 201 -10.69 5.92 37.57
C LYS A 201 -9.89 6.12 36.27
N LYS A 202 -8.79 6.89 36.30
CA LYS A 202 -7.98 7.17 35.10
C LYS A 202 -6.76 6.27 35.05
N ALA A 203 -6.47 5.73 33.87
CA ALA A 203 -5.21 5.04 33.59
C ALA A 203 -4.27 6.01 32.87
N ARG A 204 -3.00 6.06 33.26
CA ARG A 204 -1.94 6.77 32.55
C ARG A 204 -0.88 5.79 32.05
N TRP A 205 -0.50 5.93 30.79
CA TRP A 205 0.61 5.18 30.21
C TRP A 205 1.89 6.02 30.28
N ILE A 206 2.85 5.60 31.08
CA ILE A 206 4.04 6.39 31.44
C ILE A 206 5.32 5.56 31.32
N GLU A 207 6.47 6.24 31.40
CA GLU A 207 7.81 5.63 31.32
C GLU A 207 8.04 4.87 30.01
N THR A 208 7.50 5.42 28.91
CA THR A 208 7.55 4.83 27.58
C THR A 208 8.81 5.24 26.81
N GLU A 209 9.28 4.37 25.94
CA GLU A 209 10.16 4.72 24.82
C GLU A 209 9.38 5.59 23.81
N GLU A 210 10.00 6.61 23.22
CA GLU A 210 9.36 7.50 22.23
C GLU A 210 10.12 7.51 20.89
N ILE A 211 9.40 7.19 19.80
CA ILE A 211 9.85 7.33 18.42
C ILE A 211 9.04 8.43 17.74
N LEU A 212 9.67 9.27 16.91
CA LEU A 212 8.97 10.27 16.12
C LEU A 212 8.56 9.69 14.76
N ALA A 213 7.28 9.77 14.43
CA ALA A 213 6.76 9.48 13.10
C ALA A 213 6.66 10.79 12.31
N VAL A 214 7.37 10.90 11.19
CA VAL A 214 7.37 12.09 10.31
C VAL A 214 6.66 11.76 9.00
N ALA A 215 5.71 12.59 8.59
CA ALA A 215 4.94 12.36 7.38
C ALA A 215 5.71 12.74 6.10
N TYR A 216 5.58 11.88 5.10
CA TYR A 216 5.92 12.13 3.70
C TYR A 216 4.67 11.94 2.85
N ASP A 217 4.26 12.96 2.10
CA ASP A 217 3.08 12.89 1.24
C ASP A 217 3.51 12.64 -0.21
N GLN A 218 2.84 11.71 -0.89
CA GLN A 218 2.89 11.53 -2.34
C GLN A 218 1.53 11.83 -2.95
N ILE A 219 1.53 12.49 -4.11
CA ILE A 219 0.30 12.86 -4.83
C ILE A 219 -0.18 11.64 -5.61
N ILE A 220 -1.45 11.31 -5.47
CA ILE A 220 -2.12 10.29 -6.27
C ILE A 220 -3.07 11.00 -7.25
N PRO A 221 -2.69 11.14 -8.55
CA PRO A 221 -3.52 11.82 -9.52
C PRO A 221 -4.67 10.94 -10.02
N GLY A 222 -5.88 11.50 -10.10
CA GLY A 222 -6.99 10.86 -10.80
C GLY A 222 -6.86 11.01 -12.31
N TYR A 223 -7.34 10.03 -13.08
CA TYR A 223 -7.37 10.09 -14.54
C TYR A 223 -8.57 10.90 -15.03
N ASP A 224 -8.36 11.77 -16.01
CA ASP A 224 -9.40 12.62 -16.62
C ASP A 224 -10.20 13.44 -15.60
N THR A 225 -9.50 13.93 -14.57
CA THR A 225 -10.08 14.75 -13.51
C THR A 225 -9.03 15.66 -12.88
N ASP A 226 -9.49 16.77 -12.29
CA ASP A 226 -8.66 17.63 -11.44
C ASP A 226 -8.52 17.07 -10.02
N ALA A 227 -9.25 16.00 -9.68
CA ALA A 227 -9.18 15.36 -8.38
C ALA A 227 -7.85 14.64 -8.18
N THR A 228 -7.30 14.82 -6.98
CA THR A 228 -6.10 14.13 -6.53
C THR A 228 -6.29 13.70 -5.08
N ASN A 229 -5.67 12.60 -4.72
CA ASN A 229 -5.62 12.11 -3.34
C ASN A 229 -4.18 12.08 -2.85
N THR A 230 -4.01 11.67 -1.59
CA THR A 230 -2.70 11.62 -0.93
C THR A 230 -2.39 10.21 -0.47
N LEU A 231 -1.19 9.73 -0.74
CA LEU A 231 -0.58 8.63 0.01
C LEU A 231 0.37 9.24 1.04
N ARG A 232 0.08 9.05 2.33
CA ARG A 232 0.91 9.50 3.44
C ARG A 232 1.71 8.33 3.98
N LEU A 233 3.03 8.49 4.01
CA LEU A 233 3.97 7.48 4.48
C LEU A 233 4.69 8.00 5.72
N TRP A 234 4.77 7.17 6.76
CA TRP A 234 5.46 7.50 8.01
C TRP A 234 6.90 7.02 7.99
N ASN A 235 7.82 7.94 8.24
CA ASN A 235 9.24 7.66 8.45
C ASN A 235 9.55 7.73 9.94
N ALA A 236 10.22 6.71 10.49
CA ALA A 236 10.68 6.77 11.87
C ALA A 236 11.90 7.69 11.98
N GLN A 237 11.94 8.48 13.03
CA GLN A 237 13.08 9.31 13.39
C GLN A 237 13.30 9.19 14.89
N ALA A 238 14.56 9.11 15.29
CA ALA A 238 14.92 9.13 16.70
C ALA A 238 14.52 10.48 17.32
N SER A 239 14.04 10.45 18.56
CA SER A 239 13.72 11.66 19.33
C SER A 239 14.98 12.49 19.68
N SER A 240 16.15 11.84 19.69
CA SER A 240 17.48 12.45 19.82
C SER A 240 18.42 11.81 18.79
N GLU A 241 19.06 12.60 17.94
CA GLU A 241 19.89 12.07 16.83
C GLU A 241 21.23 11.47 17.30
N ILE A 242 21.80 11.95 18.41
CA ILE A 242 23.09 11.49 18.92
C ILE A 242 23.24 11.79 20.41
N ASN A 243 23.82 10.86 21.18
CA ASN A 243 24.29 11.15 22.52
C ASN A 243 25.71 11.74 22.47
N LEU A 244 25.81 13.07 22.48
CA LEU A 244 27.11 13.77 22.42
C LEU A 244 28.05 13.41 23.57
N GLY A 245 27.52 13.06 24.75
CA GLY A 245 28.34 12.64 25.89
C GLY A 245 29.10 11.35 25.60
N LYS A 246 28.39 10.32 25.11
CA LYS A 246 28.99 9.04 24.68
C LYS A 246 29.93 9.23 23.48
N PHE A 247 29.54 10.07 22.53
CA PHE A 247 30.35 10.38 21.34
C PHE A 247 31.69 11.01 21.73
N ASN A 248 31.68 12.01 22.60
CA ASN A 248 32.89 12.69 23.08
C ASN A 248 33.79 11.79 23.94
N GLN A 249 33.25 10.69 24.47
CA GLN A 249 34.02 9.67 25.20
C GLN A 249 34.62 8.59 24.27
N GLY A 250 34.41 8.69 22.96
CA GLY A 250 34.90 7.72 21.97
C GLY A 250 34.04 6.47 21.82
N ASP A 251 32.89 6.38 22.52
CA ASP A 251 31.93 5.28 22.38
C ASP A 251 30.91 5.61 21.28
N TYR A 252 31.39 5.55 20.04
CA TYR A 252 30.60 5.93 18.87
C TYR A 252 29.40 5.00 18.63
N PHE A 253 29.51 3.72 18.95
CA PHE A 253 28.42 2.75 18.78
C PHE A 253 27.28 3.04 19.74
N ALA A 254 27.56 3.18 21.04
CA ALA A 254 26.53 3.48 22.03
C ALA A 254 25.97 4.91 21.88
N ALA A 255 26.68 5.82 21.20
CA ALA A 255 26.20 7.17 20.91
C ALA A 255 25.06 7.20 19.87
N VAL A 256 24.92 6.17 19.03
CA VAL A 256 23.93 6.08 17.95
C VAL A 256 23.00 4.85 18.05
N GLU A 257 23.16 4.03 19.09
CA GLU A 257 22.39 2.80 19.32
C GLU A 257 20.88 3.08 19.41
N ASP A 258 20.48 4.04 20.26
CA ASP A 258 19.08 4.45 20.44
C ASP A 258 18.44 4.90 19.13
N LYS A 259 19.24 5.57 18.27
CA LYS A 259 18.81 6.00 16.94
C LYS A 259 18.55 4.81 16.03
N ASN A 260 19.49 3.87 15.95
CA ASN A 260 19.36 2.69 15.11
C ASN A 260 18.15 1.83 15.51
N HIS A 261 17.96 1.61 16.82
CA HIS A 261 16.82 0.86 17.32
C HIS A 261 15.48 1.54 16.98
N SER A 262 15.40 2.86 17.15
CA SER A 262 14.20 3.65 16.84
C SER A 262 13.86 3.64 15.35
N GLU A 263 14.86 3.73 14.47
CA GLU A 263 14.64 3.83 13.02
C GLU A 263 14.33 2.47 12.36
N ASN A 264 14.64 1.35 13.01
CA ASN A 264 14.42 0.01 12.45
C ASN A 264 12.95 -0.25 12.05
N VAL A 265 11.98 0.40 12.69
CA VAL A 265 10.55 0.20 12.37
C VAL A 265 10.16 0.66 10.97
N SER A 266 10.95 1.52 10.31
CA SER A 266 10.71 1.93 8.92
C SER A 266 11.80 1.51 7.95
N ARG A 267 12.66 0.54 8.29
CA ARG A 267 13.74 0.11 7.38
C ARG A 267 13.30 -0.88 6.32
N VAL A 268 12.69 -2.00 6.73
CA VAL A 268 12.37 -3.14 5.86
C VAL A 268 10.91 -3.54 6.03
N LEU A 269 10.26 -3.93 4.94
CA LEU A 269 8.91 -4.49 4.90
C LEU A 269 8.94 -5.98 5.25
N TYR A 270 8.12 -6.40 6.21
CA TYR A 270 8.03 -7.78 6.71
C TYR A 270 9.39 -8.37 7.11
N PRO A 271 10.00 -7.88 8.21
CA PRO A 271 11.17 -8.54 8.77
C PRO A 271 10.85 -10.01 9.09
N ASP A 272 11.86 -10.88 8.99
CA ASP A 272 11.71 -12.30 9.33
C ASP A 272 11.20 -12.45 10.77
N ASP A 273 10.03 -13.07 10.92
CA ASP A 273 9.31 -13.26 12.17
C ASP A 273 9.46 -14.68 12.74
N SER A 274 10.41 -15.46 12.23
CA SER A 274 10.81 -16.75 12.81
C SER A 274 11.39 -16.61 14.22
N THR A 275 11.90 -15.42 14.57
CA THR A 275 12.52 -15.10 15.85
C THR A 275 11.60 -14.28 16.77
N TYR A 276 11.92 -14.19 18.06
CA TYR A 276 11.20 -13.29 18.98
C TYR A 276 11.39 -11.82 18.61
N SER A 277 12.62 -11.39 18.34
CA SER A 277 12.96 -10.01 17.97
C SER A 277 12.29 -9.59 16.66
N GLY A 278 12.21 -10.49 15.68
CA GLY A 278 11.49 -10.24 14.42
C GLY A 278 9.99 -10.01 14.63
N ARG A 279 9.35 -10.85 15.45
CA ARG A 279 7.94 -10.68 15.85
C ARG A 279 7.70 -9.37 16.60
N GLU A 280 8.58 -9.05 17.55
CA GLU A 280 8.51 -7.76 18.27
C GLU A 280 8.66 -6.58 17.31
N LEU A 281 9.62 -6.62 16.38
CA LEU A 281 9.80 -5.56 15.39
C LEU A 281 8.54 -5.40 14.54
N ARG A 282 7.96 -6.49 14.03
CA ARG A 282 6.71 -6.47 13.25
C ARG A 282 5.55 -5.81 14.03
N LEU A 283 5.34 -6.20 15.28
CA LEU A 283 4.33 -5.56 16.15
C LEU A 283 4.61 -4.07 16.35
N ARG A 284 5.89 -3.68 16.51
CA ARG A 284 6.30 -2.28 16.61
C ARG A 284 6.04 -1.51 15.32
N GLN A 285 6.23 -2.10 14.14
CA GLN A 285 5.90 -1.47 12.85
C GLN A 285 4.40 -1.22 12.71
N GLU A 286 3.58 -2.23 13.02
CA GLU A 286 2.11 -2.13 12.97
C GLU A 286 1.62 -1.03 13.91
N TYR A 287 2.10 -1.02 15.16
CA TYR A 287 1.73 0.04 16.08
C TYR A 287 2.24 1.43 15.68
N PHE A 288 3.45 1.51 15.12
CA PHE A 288 4.01 2.74 14.57
C PHE A 288 3.12 3.33 13.48
N LEU A 289 2.69 2.51 12.52
CA LEU A 289 1.74 2.92 11.49
C LEU A 289 0.44 3.43 12.10
N VAL A 290 -0.17 2.65 13.00
CA VAL A 290 -1.52 2.97 13.48
C VAL A 290 -1.53 4.18 14.41
N SER A 291 -0.56 4.32 15.31
CA SER A 291 -0.53 5.45 16.26
C SER A 291 -0.27 6.77 15.54
N ALA A 292 0.69 6.82 14.63
CA ALA A 292 0.94 8.04 13.85
C ALA A 292 -0.27 8.43 12.99
N THR A 293 -0.93 7.42 12.39
CA THR A 293 -2.10 7.64 11.53
C THR A 293 -3.31 8.14 12.31
N VAL A 294 -3.66 7.49 13.42
CA VAL A 294 -4.84 7.88 14.21
C VAL A 294 -4.65 9.26 14.83
N GLN A 295 -3.44 9.59 15.33
CA GLN A 295 -3.13 10.94 15.80
C GLN A 295 -3.31 11.99 14.69
N ASP A 296 -2.87 11.68 13.46
CA ASP A 296 -3.03 12.58 12.32
C ASP A 296 -4.50 12.77 11.92
N ILE A 297 -5.28 11.69 11.90
CA ILE A 297 -6.72 11.74 11.61
C ILE A 297 -7.44 12.63 12.63
N LEU A 298 -7.19 12.43 13.93
CA LEU A 298 -7.80 13.22 15.01
C LEU A 298 -7.37 14.69 14.94
N SER A 299 -6.08 14.95 14.72
CA SER A 299 -5.54 16.31 14.57
C SER A 299 -6.21 17.04 13.40
N ARG A 300 -6.29 16.40 12.22
CA ARG A 300 -6.95 16.97 11.03
C ARG A 300 -8.44 17.21 11.27
N HIS A 301 -9.13 16.24 11.85
CA HIS A 301 -10.56 16.36 12.15
C HIS A 301 -10.83 17.54 13.08
N TYR A 302 -10.07 17.66 14.18
CA TYR A 302 -10.21 18.76 15.11
C TYR A 302 -9.83 20.11 14.49
N GLN A 303 -8.78 20.17 13.66
CA GLN A 303 -8.41 21.39 12.95
C GLN A 303 -9.55 21.90 12.07
N LEU A 304 -10.32 21.00 11.45
CA LEU A 304 -11.41 21.33 10.56
C LEU A 304 -12.73 21.61 11.29
N HIS A 305 -13.15 20.71 12.18
CA HIS A 305 -14.49 20.75 12.80
C HIS A 305 -14.51 21.34 14.21
N LYS A 306 -13.34 21.52 14.85
CA LYS A 306 -13.19 22.04 16.23
C LYS A 306 -13.91 21.21 17.31
N THR A 307 -14.29 19.98 17.00
CA THR A 307 -14.94 19.03 17.90
C THR A 307 -14.55 17.61 17.51
N TYR A 308 -14.80 16.64 18.40
CA TYR A 308 -14.72 15.20 18.12
C TYR A 308 -16.10 14.53 18.13
N ALA A 309 -17.17 15.26 18.45
CA ALA A 309 -18.50 14.69 18.60
C ALA A 309 -19.08 14.14 17.28
N ASN A 310 -18.69 14.72 16.14
CA ASN A 310 -19.13 14.28 14.81
C ASN A 310 -18.07 13.42 14.09
N LEU A 311 -17.15 12.80 14.84
CA LEU A 311 -16.06 12.01 14.26
C LEU A 311 -16.60 10.90 13.36
N ALA A 312 -17.57 10.12 13.86
CA ALA A 312 -18.15 9.00 13.13
C ALA A 312 -18.81 9.38 11.79
N ASP A 313 -19.44 10.56 11.74
CA ASP A 313 -20.09 11.07 10.53
C ASP A 313 -19.09 11.53 9.47
N LYS A 314 -17.93 12.04 9.91
CA LYS A 314 -16.95 12.71 9.03
C LYS A 314 -15.77 11.83 8.63
N ILE A 315 -15.58 10.65 9.24
CA ILE A 315 -14.49 9.75 8.87
C ILE A 315 -14.96 8.30 8.65
N ALA A 316 -14.24 7.59 7.79
CA ALA A 316 -14.30 6.13 7.65
C ALA A 316 -12.86 5.60 7.59
N ILE A 317 -12.53 4.62 8.43
CA ILE A 317 -11.20 4.01 8.47
C ILE A 317 -11.33 2.56 7.98
N HIS A 318 -10.59 2.23 6.93
CA HIS A 318 -10.58 0.90 6.34
C HIS A 318 -9.28 0.16 6.70
N LEU A 319 -9.45 -1.01 7.31
CA LEU A 319 -8.39 -1.90 7.75
C LEU A 319 -8.10 -2.92 6.65
N ASN A 320 -6.96 -2.77 5.96
CA ASN A 320 -6.54 -3.70 4.93
C ASN A 320 -5.78 -4.88 5.54
N ASP A 321 -6.48 -6.01 5.71
CA ASP A 321 -6.03 -7.16 6.50
C ASP A 321 -5.87 -6.83 8.01
N THR A 322 -5.23 -7.72 8.76
CA THR A 322 -5.11 -7.68 10.22
C THR A 322 -4.04 -6.71 10.73
N HIS A 323 -3.04 -6.38 9.92
CA HIS A 323 -1.91 -5.54 10.33
C HIS A 323 -2.31 -4.18 10.95
N PRO A 324 -3.29 -3.41 10.43
CA PRO A 324 -3.68 -2.13 11.02
C PRO A 324 -4.72 -2.25 12.16
N VAL A 325 -5.08 -3.44 12.63
CA VAL A 325 -6.17 -3.64 13.61
C VAL A 325 -5.90 -2.95 14.94
N LEU A 326 -4.63 -2.75 15.32
CA LEU A 326 -4.26 -1.95 16.49
C LEU A 326 -4.75 -0.49 16.43
N SER A 327 -5.22 -0.01 15.28
CA SER A 327 -5.92 1.28 15.16
C SER A 327 -7.16 1.35 16.06
N ILE A 328 -7.84 0.23 16.29
CA ILE A 328 -9.03 0.15 17.14
C ILE A 328 -8.68 0.51 18.60
N PRO A 329 -7.81 -0.24 19.31
CA PRO A 329 -7.46 0.10 20.68
C PRO A 329 -6.69 1.43 20.78
N GLU A 330 -5.95 1.84 19.75
CA GLU A 330 -5.28 3.15 19.76
C GLU A 330 -6.26 4.33 19.64
N LEU A 331 -7.29 4.22 18.78
CA LEU A 331 -8.34 5.23 18.72
C LEU A 331 -9.10 5.32 20.03
N MET A 332 -9.47 4.18 20.63
CA MET A 332 -10.09 4.16 21.96
C MET A 332 -9.18 4.80 23.01
N ARG A 333 -7.89 4.45 23.03
CA ARG A 333 -6.91 5.04 23.97
C ARG A 333 -6.86 6.56 23.84
N LEU A 334 -6.73 7.09 22.63
CA LEU A 334 -6.67 8.54 22.41
C LEU A 334 -7.97 9.24 22.78
N LEU A 335 -9.13 8.65 22.43
CA LEU A 335 -10.43 9.22 22.78
C LEU A 335 -10.65 9.25 24.30
N ILE A 336 -10.32 8.16 25.01
CA ILE A 336 -10.54 8.04 26.46
C ILE A 336 -9.49 8.84 27.23
N ASP A 337 -8.20 8.54 26.99
CA ASP A 337 -7.11 9.03 27.85
C ASP A 337 -6.79 10.51 27.58
N GLU A 338 -6.85 10.96 26.31
CA GLU A 338 -6.49 12.32 25.92
C GLU A 338 -7.71 13.23 25.70
N HIS A 339 -8.77 12.70 25.09
CA HIS A 339 -9.97 13.48 24.73
C HIS A 339 -11.16 13.28 25.68
N LYS A 340 -10.98 12.49 26.75
CA LYS A 340 -11.93 12.34 27.88
C LYS A 340 -13.31 11.77 27.49
N PHE A 341 -13.37 10.97 26.44
CA PHE A 341 -14.58 10.19 26.12
C PHE A 341 -14.84 9.17 27.23
N SER A 342 -16.11 8.83 27.44
CA SER A 342 -16.43 7.61 28.19
C SER A 342 -15.99 6.38 27.39
N TRP A 343 -15.89 5.23 28.06
CA TRP A 343 -15.56 3.98 27.38
C TRP A 343 -16.62 3.63 26.32
N ASP A 344 -17.91 3.77 26.67
CA ASP A 344 -19.05 3.46 25.80
C ASP A 344 -19.05 4.36 24.55
N ASP A 345 -18.88 5.67 24.72
CA ASP A 345 -18.84 6.62 23.60
C ASP A 345 -17.66 6.33 22.66
N ALA A 346 -16.47 6.04 23.21
CA ALA A 346 -15.29 5.74 22.43
C ALA A 346 -15.44 4.42 21.65
N PHE A 347 -16.03 3.40 22.29
CA PHE A 347 -16.30 2.11 21.65
C PHE A 347 -17.34 2.24 20.54
N GLU A 348 -18.40 3.01 20.76
CA GLU A 348 -19.43 3.27 19.76
C GLU A 348 -18.86 3.97 18.52
N VAL A 349 -18.05 5.03 18.72
CA VAL A 349 -17.35 5.70 17.63
C VAL A 349 -16.49 4.71 16.83
N CYS A 350 -15.71 3.86 17.52
CA CYS A 350 -14.90 2.84 16.85
C CYS A 350 -15.77 1.90 16.00
N CYS A 351 -16.91 1.47 16.54
CA CYS A 351 -17.83 0.61 15.80
C CYS A 351 -18.34 1.25 14.50
N GLN A 352 -18.60 2.57 14.52
CA GLN A 352 -19.13 3.29 13.37
C GLN A 352 -18.09 3.67 12.30
N VAL A 353 -16.81 3.82 12.68
CA VAL A 353 -15.75 4.28 11.75
C VAL A 353 -14.98 3.15 11.10
N PHE A 354 -14.80 2.01 11.76
CA PHE A 354 -13.93 0.94 11.26
C PHE A 354 -14.66 -0.06 10.34
N SER A 355 -14.04 -0.37 9.21
CA SER A 355 -14.38 -1.48 8.32
C SER A 355 -13.14 -2.35 8.08
N TYR A 356 -13.33 -3.65 7.84
CA TYR A 356 -12.23 -4.62 7.75
C TYR A 356 -12.36 -5.51 6.50
N THR A 357 -11.28 -5.59 5.71
CA THR A 357 -11.15 -6.57 4.63
C THR A 357 -10.26 -7.74 5.06
N ASN A 358 -10.77 -8.96 4.96
CA ASN A 358 -10.00 -10.18 5.12
C ASN A 358 -9.52 -10.71 3.74
N HIS A 359 -8.23 -11.02 3.64
CA HIS A 359 -7.59 -11.51 2.40
C HIS A 359 -7.20 -13.00 2.43
N THR A 360 -7.44 -13.68 3.55
CA THR A 360 -7.00 -15.08 3.73
C THR A 360 -8.01 -15.89 4.53
N LEU A 361 -8.25 -17.11 4.04
CA LEU A 361 -9.03 -18.15 4.72
C LEU A 361 -8.15 -19.13 5.52
N MET A 362 -6.83 -19.04 5.37
CA MET A 362 -5.88 -19.90 6.09
C MET A 362 -5.80 -19.42 7.54
N SER A 363 -6.29 -20.22 8.48
CA SER A 363 -6.34 -19.86 9.90
C SER A 363 -4.93 -19.67 10.47
N GLU A 364 -3.95 -20.41 9.98
CA GLU A 364 -2.53 -20.28 10.33
C GLU A 364 -1.91 -18.95 9.85
N ALA A 365 -2.52 -18.30 8.84
CA ALA A 365 -2.07 -17.02 8.33
C ALA A 365 -2.76 -15.83 9.01
N LEU A 366 -3.77 -16.08 9.86
CA LEU A 366 -4.40 -15.01 10.63
C LEU A 366 -3.52 -14.62 11.80
N GLU A 367 -3.26 -13.33 11.87
CA GLU A 367 -2.34 -12.80 12.84
C GLU A 367 -2.86 -12.96 14.28
N THR A 368 -1.97 -13.47 15.13
CA THR A 368 -2.18 -13.54 16.56
C THR A 368 -0.92 -13.09 17.29
N TRP A 369 -1.09 -12.40 18.41
CA TRP A 369 0.03 -11.91 19.22
C TRP A 369 0.01 -12.55 20.60
N PRO A 370 1.15 -13.03 21.14
CA PRO A 370 1.20 -13.48 22.52
C PRO A 370 0.79 -12.35 23.47
N VAL A 371 -0.06 -12.65 24.45
CA VAL A 371 -0.52 -11.68 25.45
C VAL A 371 0.67 -11.04 26.17
N ASP A 372 1.69 -11.83 26.53
CA ASP A 372 2.88 -11.33 27.22
C ASP A 372 3.70 -10.35 26.37
N MET A 373 3.74 -10.55 25.05
CA MET A 373 4.46 -9.65 24.13
C MET A 373 3.71 -8.32 24.02
N LEU A 374 2.39 -8.37 23.81
CA LEU A 374 1.55 -7.17 23.80
C LEU A 374 1.60 -6.45 25.16
N GLY A 375 1.59 -7.17 26.27
CA GLY A 375 1.66 -6.58 27.61
C GLY A 375 2.98 -5.89 27.89
N LYS A 376 4.08 -6.37 27.31
CA LYS A 376 5.40 -5.72 27.42
C LYS A 376 5.50 -4.48 26.53
N ILE A 377 4.98 -4.53 25.30
CA ILE A 377 5.21 -3.47 24.30
C ILE A 377 4.09 -2.42 24.32
N LEU A 378 2.84 -2.84 24.49
CA LEU A 378 1.63 -2.02 24.42
C LEU A 378 0.68 -2.32 25.60
N PRO A 379 1.12 -2.12 26.86
CA PRO A 379 0.34 -2.53 28.02
C PRO A 379 -1.06 -1.89 28.06
N ARG A 380 -1.17 -0.60 27.71
CA ARG A 380 -2.46 0.11 27.72
C ARG A 380 -3.42 -0.42 26.66
N HIS A 381 -2.93 -0.78 25.48
CA HIS A 381 -3.74 -1.38 24.41
C HIS A 381 -4.22 -2.76 24.80
N LEU A 382 -3.37 -3.57 25.43
CA LEU A 382 -3.77 -4.87 25.94
C LEU A 382 -4.92 -4.75 26.95
N GLN A 383 -4.85 -3.76 27.86
CA GLN A 383 -5.94 -3.47 28.79
C GLN A 383 -7.25 -3.16 28.05
N ILE A 384 -7.21 -2.27 27.05
CA ILE A 384 -8.38 -1.92 26.23
C ILE A 384 -8.91 -3.14 25.48
N ILE A 385 -8.03 -4.00 24.93
CA ILE A 385 -8.44 -5.23 24.25
C ILE A 385 -9.15 -6.19 25.21
N PHE A 386 -8.68 -6.32 26.45
CA PHE A 386 -9.37 -7.11 27.46
C PHE A 386 -10.73 -6.51 27.84
N GLU A 387 -10.84 -5.19 27.96
CA GLU A 387 -12.10 -4.50 28.22
C GLU A 387 -13.11 -4.73 27.08
N ILE A 388 -12.68 -4.61 25.81
CA ILE A 388 -13.51 -4.94 24.63
C ILE A 388 -13.96 -6.40 24.69
N ASN A 389 -13.05 -7.33 25.00
CA ASN A 389 -13.37 -8.74 25.08
C ASN A 389 -14.40 -9.04 26.17
N ASP A 390 -14.21 -8.49 27.37
CA ASP A 390 -15.12 -8.67 28.51
C ASP A 390 -16.52 -8.12 28.20
N TYR A 391 -16.60 -6.90 27.65
CA TYR A 391 -17.86 -6.30 27.20
C TYR A 391 -18.57 -7.17 26.16
N PHE A 392 -17.83 -7.63 25.14
CA PHE A 392 -18.38 -8.46 24.07
C PHE A 392 -18.88 -9.81 24.59
N LEU A 393 -18.10 -10.50 25.42
CA LEU A 393 -18.49 -11.80 25.98
C LEU A 393 -19.68 -11.69 26.93
N LYS A 394 -19.79 -10.64 27.73
CA LYS A 394 -20.99 -10.37 28.55
C LYS A 394 -22.22 -10.16 27.68
N THR A 395 -22.10 -9.36 26.63
CA THR A 395 -23.18 -9.15 25.65
C THR A 395 -23.61 -10.47 25.00
N LEU A 396 -22.65 -11.33 24.62
CA LEU A 396 -22.96 -12.65 24.07
C LEU A 396 -23.62 -13.59 25.08
N GLN A 397 -23.20 -13.56 26.35
CA GLN A 397 -23.79 -14.39 27.41
C GLN A 397 -25.25 -14.00 27.68
N GLU A 398 -25.61 -12.72 27.51
CA GLU A 398 -26.99 -12.24 27.60
C GLU A 398 -27.83 -12.65 26.38
N GLN A 399 -27.27 -12.59 25.17
CA GLN A 399 -27.96 -12.92 23.92
C GLN A 399 -28.08 -14.44 23.68
N TYR A 400 -27.09 -15.22 24.11
CA TYR A 400 -26.97 -16.66 23.90
C TYR A 400 -26.70 -17.40 25.22
N PRO A 401 -27.62 -17.35 26.20
CA PRO A 401 -27.38 -17.82 27.56
C PRO A 401 -27.07 -19.32 27.66
N ASN A 402 -27.51 -20.11 26.68
CA ASN A 402 -27.40 -21.56 26.67
C ASN A 402 -26.22 -22.09 25.83
N ASP A 403 -25.45 -21.23 25.15
CA ASP A 403 -24.27 -21.64 24.36
C ASP A 403 -22.97 -21.09 24.98
N THR A 404 -22.59 -21.63 26.13
CA THR A 404 -21.33 -21.26 26.80
C THR A 404 -20.10 -21.55 25.92
N SER A 405 -20.19 -22.54 25.03
CA SER A 405 -19.10 -22.90 24.13
C SER A 405 -18.81 -21.82 23.08
N LEU A 406 -19.83 -21.05 22.68
CA LEU A 406 -19.70 -19.91 21.78
C LEU A 406 -18.76 -18.84 22.34
N LEU A 407 -18.80 -18.58 23.66
CA LEU A 407 -17.96 -17.57 24.29
C LEU A 407 -16.47 -17.85 24.07
N GLY A 408 -16.04 -19.10 24.26
CA GLY A 408 -14.66 -19.50 23.99
C GLY A 408 -14.27 -19.33 22.52
N ARG A 409 -15.14 -19.76 21.60
CA ARG A 409 -14.88 -19.64 20.15
C ARG A 409 -14.85 -18.20 19.66
N ALA A 410 -15.71 -17.33 20.20
CA ALA A 410 -15.85 -15.92 19.80
C ALA A 410 -14.92 -14.94 20.54
N SER A 411 -14.26 -15.37 21.62
CA SER A 411 -13.40 -14.51 22.44
C SER A 411 -12.29 -13.77 21.66
N ILE A 412 -12.04 -12.54 22.05
CA ILE A 412 -10.75 -11.82 21.96
C ILE A 412 -9.49 -12.68 21.95
N ILE A 413 -9.46 -13.46 23.01
CA ILE A 413 -8.30 -14.08 23.60
C ILE A 413 -8.45 -15.58 23.41
N ASP A 414 -7.46 -16.16 22.75
CA ASP A 414 -7.31 -17.61 22.67
C ASP A 414 -6.51 -18.10 23.88
N GLU A 415 -7.20 -18.77 24.81
CA GLU A 415 -6.60 -19.38 25.99
C GLU A 415 -5.93 -20.73 25.70
N SER A 416 -6.22 -21.37 24.55
CA SER A 416 -5.79 -22.74 24.25
C SER A 416 -4.37 -22.85 23.71
N ASN A 417 -3.86 -21.79 23.06
CA ASN A 417 -2.55 -21.79 22.39
C ASN A 417 -1.56 -20.81 23.03
N GLY A 418 -1.41 -20.87 24.36
CA GLY A 418 -0.44 -20.04 25.09
C GLY A 418 -0.84 -18.57 25.18
N ARG A 419 -2.14 -18.30 25.43
CA ARG A 419 -2.76 -16.98 25.62
C ARG A 419 -2.37 -15.97 24.54
N ARG A 420 -3.19 -15.88 23.49
CA ARG A 420 -2.92 -15.02 22.33
C ARG A 420 -4.11 -14.13 22.02
N VAL A 421 -3.83 -12.92 21.56
CA VAL A 421 -4.85 -12.01 21.01
C VAL A 421 -5.11 -12.38 19.55
N ARG A 422 -6.39 -12.60 19.19
CA ARG A 422 -6.83 -12.91 17.82
C ARG A 422 -7.18 -11.61 17.08
N MET A 423 -6.27 -11.12 16.24
CA MET A 423 -6.44 -9.80 15.61
C MET A 423 -7.64 -9.76 14.65
N ALA A 424 -7.86 -10.82 13.89
CA ALA A 424 -9.04 -10.93 13.05
C ALA A 424 -10.37 -10.91 13.85
N TRP A 425 -10.39 -11.48 15.07
CA TRP A 425 -11.57 -11.46 15.93
C TRP A 425 -11.82 -10.03 16.44
N LEU A 426 -10.77 -9.34 16.90
CA LEU A 426 -10.85 -7.94 17.30
C LEU A 426 -11.41 -7.06 16.16
N ALA A 427 -10.91 -7.26 14.94
CA ALA A 427 -11.38 -6.54 13.76
C ALA A 427 -12.86 -6.78 13.49
N VAL A 428 -13.30 -8.05 13.53
CA VAL A 428 -14.70 -8.43 13.26
C VAL A 428 -15.65 -7.93 14.35
N VAL A 429 -15.26 -7.99 15.62
CA VAL A 429 -16.09 -7.56 16.76
C VAL A 429 -16.40 -6.07 16.69
N VAL A 430 -15.41 -5.25 16.34
CA VAL A 430 -15.56 -3.79 16.34
C VAL A 430 -16.04 -3.24 15.00
N SER A 431 -15.63 -3.80 13.85
CA SER A 431 -15.97 -3.19 12.55
C SER A 431 -17.46 -3.29 12.21
N HIS A 432 -18.08 -2.21 11.71
CA HIS A 432 -19.47 -2.23 11.24
C HIS A 432 -19.67 -3.03 9.93
N LYS A 433 -18.61 -3.19 9.15
CA LYS A 433 -18.60 -4.02 7.93
C LYS A 433 -17.32 -4.85 7.82
N VAL A 434 -17.50 -6.09 7.40
CA VAL A 434 -16.41 -7.05 7.15
C VAL A 434 -16.60 -7.64 5.76
N ASN A 435 -15.60 -7.55 4.90
CA ASN A 435 -15.70 -8.10 3.54
C ASN A 435 -14.60 -9.10 3.21
N GLY A 436 -14.97 -10.07 2.39
CA GLY A 436 -14.02 -10.88 1.63
C GLY A 436 -13.76 -10.26 0.24
N VAL A 437 -12.79 -10.84 -0.47
CA VAL A 437 -12.22 -10.27 -1.71
C VAL A 437 -12.65 -10.95 -3.01
N SER A 438 -13.50 -11.96 -2.90
CA SER A 438 -14.25 -12.58 -4.01
C SER A 438 -15.50 -13.24 -3.45
N GLU A 439 -16.50 -13.49 -4.30
CA GLU A 439 -17.76 -14.09 -3.85
C GLU A 439 -17.52 -15.42 -3.13
N LEU A 440 -16.79 -16.34 -3.75
CA LEU A 440 -16.44 -17.63 -3.15
C LEU A 440 -15.68 -17.45 -1.82
N HIS A 441 -14.70 -16.55 -1.78
CA HIS A 441 -13.95 -16.26 -0.56
C HIS A 441 -14.87 -15.75 0.56
N SER A 442 -15.80 -14.86 0.24
CA SER A 442 -16.73 -14.26 1.21
C SER A 442 -17.73 -15.29 1.72
N ASN A 443 -18.21 -16.18 0.84
CA ASN A 443 -19.07 -17.29 1.22
C ASN A 443 -18.36 -18.26 2.16
N LEU A 444 -17.12 -18.66 1.82
CA LEU A 444 -16.32 -19.54 2.69
C LEU A 444 -16.01 -18.88 4.02
N MET A 445 -15.71 -17.58 4.04
CA MET A 445 -15.48 -16.82 5.25
C MET A 445 -16.70 -16.87 6.20
N VAL A 446 -17.92 -16.71 5.67
CA VAL A 446 -19.17 -16.78 6.44
C VAL A 446 -19.57 -18.22 6.82
N GLN A 447 -19.20 -19.22 6.01
CA GLN A 447 -19.55 -20.62 6.26
C GLN A 447 -18.56 -21.35 7.18
N SER A 448 -17.31 -20.88 7.25
CA SER A 448 -16.24 -21.54 7.99
C SER A 448 -15.58 -20.57 8.98
N LEU A 449 -14.62 -19.76 8.52
CA LEU A 449 -13.72 -18.98 9.36
C LEU A 449 -14.42 -18.10 10.41
N PHE A 450 -15.47 -17.39 9.99
CA PHE A 450 -16.25 -16.48 10.82
C PHE A 450 -17.71 -16.92 10.97
N ALA A 451 -17.99 -18.22 10.89
CA ALA A 451 -19.35 -18.76 10.94
C ALA A 451 -20.11 -18.35 12.21
N ASP A 452 -19.45 -18.35 13.37
CA ASP A 452 -20.06 -17.90 14.61
C ASP A 452 -20.34 -16.39 14.60
N PHE A 453 -19.43 -15.57 14.08
CA PHE A 453 -19.67 -14.14 13.93
C PHE A 453 -20.75 -13.81 12.91
N ALA A 454 -20.91 -14.60 11.85
CA ALA A 454 -21.99 -14.40 10.90
C ALA A 454 -23.37 -14.67 11.52
N LYS A 455 -23.46 -15.58 12.51
CA LYS A 455 -24.68 -15.78 13.31
C LYS A 455 -24.93 -14.61 14.25
N ILE A 456 -23.86 -14.12 14.91
CA ILE A 456 -23.93 -12.99 15.85
C ILE A 456 -24.27 -11.68 15.12
N PHE A 457 -23.70 -11.47 13.93
CA PHE A 457 -23.79 -10.23 13.15
C PHE A 457 -24.24 -10.49 11.69
N PRO A 458 -25.52 -10.86 11.47
CA PRO A 458 -25.99 -11.34 10.16
C PRO A 458 -25.88 -10.32 9.03
N THR A 459 -25.86 -9.02 9.32
CA THR A 459 -25.79 -7.94 8.31
C THR A 459 -24.39 -7.33 8.14
N ARG A 460 -23.40 -7.81 8.91
CA ARG A 460 -22.04 -7.22 8.95
C ARG A 460 -21.16 -7.68 7.80
N PHE A 461 -21.34 -8.92 7.35
CA PHE A 461 -20.52 -9.53 6.32
C PHE A 461 -21.02 -9.14 4.92
N CYS A 462 -20.11 -8.78 4.03
CA CYS A 462 -20.40 -8.51 2.62
C CYS A 462 -19.28 -9.01 1.69
N ASN A 463 -19.49 -8.85 0.39
CA ASN A 463 -18.48 -9.12 -0.63
C ASN A 463 -18.07 -7.83 -1.34
N VAL A 464 -16.77 -7.65 -1.53
CA VAL A 464 -16.21 -6.69 -2.48
C VAL A 464 -15.17 -7.41 -3.29
N THR A 465 -15.52 -7.82 -4.51
CA THR A 465 -14.58 -8.54 -5.38
C THR A 465 -13.45 -7.61 -5.80
N ASN A 466 -12.19 -8.07 -5.67
CA ASN A 466 -11.01 -7.29 -6.01
C ASN A 466 -11.02 -6.84 -7.48
N GLY A 467 -10.43 -5.66 -7.71
CA GLY A 467 -10.27 -5.09 -9.04
C GLY A 467 -8.85 -4.58 -9.28
N VAL A 468 -8.57 -4.27 -10.54
CA VAL A 468 -7.34 -3.59 -10.98
C VAL A 468 -7.70 -2.33 -11.74
N THR A 469 -6.85 -1.31 -11.67
CA THR A 469 -7.06 -0.08 -12.44
C THR A 469 -6.77 -0.31 -13.94
N PRO A 470 -7.71 0.00 -14.85
CA PRO A 470 -7.48 -0.13 -16.29
C PRO A 470 -6.45 0.89 -16.82
N ARG A 471 -6.21 2.00 -16.10
CA ARG A 471 -5.20 2.99 -16.47
C ARG A 471 -3.82 2.35 -16.49
N ARG A 472 -3.40 1.74 -15.38
CA ARG A 472 -2.08 1.09 -15.31
C ARG A 472 -2.05 -0.25 -16.06
N TRP A 473 -3.04 -1.11 -15.83
CA TRP A 473 -2.99 -2.51 -16.27
C TRP A 473 -3.40 -2.75 -17.72
N LEU A 474 -3.93 -1.74 -18.40
CA LEU A 474 -4.29 -1.82 -19.80
C LEU A 474 -3.74 -0.62 -20.58
N ALA A 475 -4.09 0.61 -20.21
CA ALA A 475 -3.66 1.80 -20.96
C ALA A 475 -2.13 1.99 -20.99
N LEU A 476 -1.47 1.94 -19.84
CA LEU A 476 -0.01 2.04 -19.75
C LEU A 476 0.71 0.75 -20.12
N ALA A 477 0.23 -0.39 -19.59
CA ALA A 477 0.93 -1.65 -19.78
C ALA A 477 0.84 -2.19 -21.23
N ASN A 478 -0.18 -1.78 -21.98
CA ASN A 478 -0.43 -2.29 -23.32
C ASN A 478 -0.94 -1.19 -24.28
N PRO A 479 -0.08 -0.21 -24.65
CA PRO A 479 -0.46 0.85 -25.57
C PRO A 479 -0.95 0.32 -26.94
N PRO A 480 -0.32 -0.69 -27.58
CA PRO A 480 -0.82 -1.21 -28.86
C PRO A 480 -2.24 -1.77 -28.77
N LEU A 481 -2.60 -2.47 -27.68
CA LEU A 481 -3.98 -2.93 -27.51
C LEU A 481 -4.91 -1.77 -27.19
N SER A 482 -4.45 -0.80 -26.41
CA SER A 482 -5.24 0.37 -26.04
C SER A 482 -5.62 1.23 -27.25
N GLU A 483 -4.76 1.33 -28.24
CA GLU A 483 -5.06 1.97 -29.54
C GLU A 483 -6.18 1.24 -30.28
N VAL A 484 -6.13 -0.10 -30.33
CA VAL A 484 -7.23 -0.90 -30.91
C VAL A 484 -8.54 -0.68 -30.16
N LEU A 485 -8.50 -0.57 -28.82
CA LEU A 485 -9.70 -0.23 -28.04
C LEU A 485 -10.20 1.18 -28.37
N ASP A 486 -9.30 2.16 -28.43
CA ASP A 486 -9.63 3.55 -28.70
C ASP A 486 -10.30 3.75 -30.08
N GLU A 487 -9.85 3.03 -31.10
CA GLU A 487 -10.42 3.06 -32.45
C GLU A 487 -11.82 2.45 -32.54
N ASN A 488 -12.13 1.45 -31.71
CA ASN A 488 -13.37 0.68 -31.83
C ASN A 488 -14.45 1.08 -30.82
N ILE A 489 -14.07 1.44 -29.60
CA ILE A 489 -15.01 1.76 -28.50
C ILE A 489 -14.73 3.13 -27.85
N GLY A 490 -13.84 3.94 -28.44
CA GLY A 490 -13.48 5.26 -27.91
C GLY A 490 -12.56 5.19 -26.70
N ARG A 491 -12.32 6.33 -26.02
CA ARG A 491 -11.31 6.45 -24.95
C ARG A 491 -11.86 6.30 -23.52
N THR A 492 -13.18 6.31 -23.37
CA THR A 492 -13.91 6.36 -22.08
C THR A 492 -13.81 5.06 -21.28
N TRP A 493 -13.40 3.94 -21.89
CA TRP A 493 -13.21 2.66 -21.19
C TRP A 493 -12.20 2.73 -20.03
N ARG A 494 -11.31 3.73 -20.02
CA ARG A 494 -10.35 3.95 -18.93
C ARG A 494 -11.02 4.35 -17.62
N THR A 495 -12.20 4.96 -17.67
CA THR A 495 -13.02 5.32 -16.50
C THR A 495 -14.23 4.39 -16.33
N ASP A 496 -14.67 3.75 -17.40
CA ASP A 496 -15.79 2.78 -17.38
C ASP A 496 -15.43 1.51 -18.16
N LEU A 497 -14.87 0.53 -17.46
CA LEU A 497 -14.38 -0.71 -18.06
C LEU A 497 -15.51 -1.61 -18.59
N SER A 498 -16.77 -1.34 -18.23
CA SER A 498 -17.90 -2.14 -18.72
C SER A 498 -18.09 -2.02 -20.23
N GLN A 499 -17.62 -0.92 -20.83
CA GLN A 499 -17.63 -0.66 -22.28
C GLN A 499 -16.84 -1.70 -23.08
N LEU A 500 -15.95 -2.48 -22.46
CA LEU A 500 -15.28 -3.61 -23.14
C LEU A 500 -16.27 -4.65 -23.68
N SER A 501 -17.49 -4.73 -23.13
CA SER A 501 -18.57 -5.58 -23.65
C SER A 501 -19.00 -5.20 -25.07
N GLU A 502 -18.82 -3.95 -25.50
CA GLU A 502 -19.15 -3.52 -26.86
C GLU A 502 -18.28 -4.25 -27.91
N LEU A 503 -17.09 -4.73 -27.53
CA LEU A 503 -16.22 -5.53 -28.39
C LEU A 503 -16.81 -6.89 -28.77
N GLU A 504 -17.84 -7.38 -28.07
CA GLU A 504 -18.56 -8.59 -28.48
C GLU A 504 -19.14 -8.43 -29.89
N GLN A 505 -19.57 -7.22 -30.25
CA GLN A 505 -20.04 -6.92 -31.61
C GLN A 505 -18.94 -7.04 -32.65
N HIS A 506 -17.67 -6.92 -32.25
CA HIS A 506 -16.50 -6.95 -33.13
C HIS A 506 -15.79 -8.32 -33.16
N CYS A 507 -16.28 -9.32 -32.43
CA CYS A 507 -15.54 -10.58 -32.22
C CYS A 507 -15.28 -11.37 -33.51
N ASP A 508 -16.14 -11.25 -34.52
CA ASP A 508 -15.99 -11.92 -35.82
C ASP A 508 -15.39 -11.01 -36.90
N TYR A 509 -15.10 -9.74 -36.61
CA TYR A 509 -14.59 -8.78 -37.59
C TYR A 509 -13.10 -9.08 -37.88
N PRO A 510 -12.72 -9.48 -39.11
CA PRO A 510 -11.36 -9.92 -39.39
C PRO A 510 -10.29 -8.85 -39.16
N LEU A 511 -10.63 -7.58 -39.42
CA LEU A 511 -9.72 -6.45 -39.22
C LEU A 511 -9.40 -6.23 -37.75
N VAL A 512 -10.41 -6.23 -36.87
CA VAL A 512 -10.23 -6.08 -35.42
C VAL A 512 -9.43 -7.25 -34.85
N ASN A 513 -9.78 -8.48 -35.25
CA ASN A 513 -9.04 -9.68 -34.86
C ASN A 513 -7.58 -9.65 -35.31
N HIS A 514 -7.30 -9.13 -36.50
CA HIS A 514 -5.94 -8.94 -36.98
C HIS A 514 -5.19 -7.90 -36.14
N ALA A 515 -5.80 -6.74 -35.87
CA ALA A 515 -5.22 -5.68 -35.05
C ALA A 515 -4.86 -6.17 -33.63
N VAL A 516 -5.77 -6.89 -32.96
CA VAL A 516 -5.51 -7.50 -31.64
C VAL A 516 -4.33 -8.49 -31.69
N ARG A 517 -4.25 -9.32 -32.75
CA ARG A 517 -3.12 -10.26 -32.93
C ARG A 517 -1.79 -9.53 -33.16
N GLN A 518 -1.79 -8.42 -33.91
CA GLN A 518 -0.59 -7.60 -34.11
C GLN A 518 -0.14 -6.95 -32.80
N ALA A 519 -1.06 -6.32 -32.07
CA ALA A 519 -0.79 -5.76 -30.75
C ALA A 519 -0.17 -6.80 -29.81
N LYS A 520 -0.68 -8.04 -29.79
CA LYS A 520 -0.08 -9.14 -29.01
C LYS A 520 1.32 -9.51 -29.50
N LEU A 521 1.53 -9.60 -30.82
CA LEU A 521 2.83 -9.96 -31.38
C LEU A 521 3.90 -8.90 -31.07
N GLU A 522 3.56 -7.62 -31.16
CA GLU A 522 4.44 -6.50 -30.79
C GLU A 522 4.86 -6.57 -29.33
N ASN A 523 3.90 -6.79 -28.42
CA ASN A 523 4.18 -7.01 -27.01
C ASN A 523 5.15 -8.19 -26.77
N LYS A 524 4.98 -9.29 -27.50
CA LYS A 524 5.87 -10.47 -27.39
C LYS A 524 7.26 -10.19 -27.93
N LYS A 525 7.38 -9.38 -28.99
CA LYS A 525 8.69 -8.92 -29.50
C LYS A 525 9.40 -8.06 -28.45
N ARG A 526 8.71 -7.11 -27.83
CA ARG A 526 9.26 -6.29 -26.74
C ARG A 526 9.75 -7.15 -25.57
N LEU A 527 8.92 -8.08 -25.09
CA LEU A 527 9.32 -8.98 -24.01
C LEU A 527 10.50 -9.90 -24.40
N ALA A 528 10.55 -10.37 -25.65
CA ALA A 528 11.68 -11.18 -26.12
C ALA A 528 13.00 -10.40 -26.09
N VAL A 529 12.98 -9.09 -26.40
CA VAL A 529 14.14 -8.21 -26.27
C VAL A 529 14.57 -8.08 -24.81
N VAL A 530 13.63 -7.84 -23.89
CA VAL A 530 13.91 -7.75 -22.45
C VAL A 530 14.52 -9.05 -21.91
N ILE A 531 13.95 -10.21 -22.27
CA ILE A 531 14.48 -11.53 -21.87
C ILE A 531 15.91 -11.72 -22.41
N ALA A 532 16.17 -11.34 -23.66
CA ALA A 532 17.50 -11.44 -24.24
C ALA A 532 18.51 -10.52 -23.52
N GLN A 533 18.13 -9.28 -23.19
CA GLN A 533 18.99 -8.33 -22.50
C GLN A 533 19.29 -8.73 -21.06
N GLN A 534 18.28 -9.18 -20.31
CA GLN A 534 18.41 -9.45 -18.87
C GLN A 534 18.90 -10.86 -18.56
N LEU A 535 18.50 -11.85 -19.35
CA LEU A 535 18.78 -13.27 -19.08
C LEU A 535 19.74 -13.90 -20.09
N ASN A 536 20.13 -13.17 -21.14
CA ASN A 536 20.93 -13.68 -22.25
C ASN A 536 20.31 -14.92 -22.92
N VAL A 537 18.98 -14.96 -23.00
CA VAL A 537 18.21 -16.04 -23.63
C VAL A 537 17.38 -15.47 -24.77
N VAL A 538 17.56 -16.02 -25.98
CA VAL A 538 16.75 -15.64 -27.15
C VAL A 538 15.51 -16.53 -27.22
N VAL A 539 14.32 -15.92 -27.11
CA VAL A 539 13.03 -16.61 -27.22
C VAL A 539 12.31 -16.24 -28.53
N ASN A 540 11.60 -17.20 -29.13
CA ASN A 540 10.86 -16.98 -30.37
C ASN A 540 9.52 -16.27 -30.10
N PRO A 541 9.30 -15.02 -30.57
CA PRO A 541 8.05 -14.29 -30.34
C PRO A 541 6.81 -14.93 -30.99
N LYS A 542 6.99 -15.88 -31.91
CA LYS A 542 5.89 -16.67 -32.50
C LYS A 542 5.46 -17.87 -31.65
N ALA A 543 6.27 -18.29 -30.67
CA ALA A 543 5.92 -19.38 -29.76
C ALA A 543 4.84 -18.95 -28.75
N LEU A 544 4.15 -19.90 -28.13
CA LEU A 544 3.27 -19.61 -27.00
C LEU A 544 4.11 -19.13 -25.80
N PHE A 545 3.71 -18.04 -25.16
CA PHE A 545 4.35 -17.52 -23.95
C PHE A 545 3.51 -17.99 -22.75
N ASP A 546 4.01 -19.01 -22.04
CA ASP A 546 3.41 -19.56 -20.83
C ASP A 546 4.08 -18.90 -19.61
N VAL A 547 3.33 -18.11 -18.84
CA VAL A 547 3.87 -17.19 -17.84
C VAL A 547 3.16 -17.38 -16.50
N GLN A 548 3.93 -17.67 -15.44
CA GLN A 548 3.43 -17.78 -14.07
C GLN A 548 4.18 -16.81 -13.15
N ILE A 549 3.66 -15.59 -13.01
CA ILE A 549 4.27 -14.54 -12.17
C ILE A 549 3.41 -14.34 -10.92
N LYS A 550 4.01 -14.62 -9.75
CA LYS A 550 3.44 -14.42 -8.41
C LYS A 550 4.48 -14.83 -7.36
N ARG A 551 4.36 -14.30 -6.12
CA ARG A 551 5.21 -14.74 -4.97
C ARG A 551 5.29 -16.27 -4.91
N ILE A 552 6.47 -16.83 -4.69
CA ILE A 552 6.66 -18.28 -4.56
C ILE A 552 6.00 -18.76 -3.27
N HIS A 553 5.10 -19.75 -3.39
CA HIS A 553 4.45 -20.38 -2.25
C HIS A 553 3.87 -21.74 -2.67
N GLU A 554 3.92 -22.73 -1.79
CA GLU A 554 3.44 -24.10 -2.05
C GLU A 554 2.00 -24.15 -2.59
N TYR A 555 1.04 -23.42 -2.00
CA TYR A 555 -0.36 -23.41 -2.45
C TYR A 555 -0.53 -22.84 -3.87
N LYS A 556 0.44 -22.09 -4.38
CA LYS A 556 0.42 -21.51 -5.74
C LYS A 556 0.96 -22.45 -6.81
N ARG A 557 1.48 -23.61 -6.39
CA ARG A 557 1.81 -24.77 -7.23
C ARG A 557 2.81 -24.47 -8.36
N GLN A 558 3.80 -23.60 -8.14
CA GLN A 558 4.91 -23.40 -9.09
C GLN A 558 5.64 -24.72 -9.39
N LEU A 559 5.83 -25.58 -8.38
CA LEU A 559 6.43 -26.90 -8.56
C LEU A 559 5.63 -27.78 -9.52
N MET A 560 4.30 -27.75 -9.45
CA MET A 560 3.43 -28.48 -10.37
C MET A 560 3.59 -28.00 -11.81
N ASN A 561 3.77 -26.69 -12.01
CA ASN A 561 4.04 -26.14 -13.34
C ASN A 561 5.40 -26.63 -13.88
N VAL A 562 6.44 -26.64 -13.04
CA VAL A 562 7.76 -27.18 -13.43
C VAL A 562 7.68 -28.67 -13.80
N LEU A 563 6.90 -29.48 -13.07
CA LEU A 563 6.68 -30.90 -13.43
C LEU A 563 6.02 -31.04 -14.80
N HIS A 564 5.10 -30.14 -15.17
CA HIS A 564 4.53 -30.10 -16.51
C HIS A 564 5.58 -29.72 -17.58
N VAL A 565 6.45 -28.75 -17.32
CA VAL A 565 7.57 -28.40 -18.21
C VAL A 565 8.49 -29.61 -18.45
N ILE A 566 8.89 -30.31 -17.38
CA ILE A 566 9.70 -31.53 -17.46
C ILE A 566 9.00 -32.62 -18.29
N THR A 567 7.70 -32.80 -18.08
CA THR A 567 6.88 -33.76 -18.84
C THR A 567 6.88 -33.44 -20.34
N ARG A 568 6.69 -32.17 -20.71
CA ARG A 568 6.72 -31.71 -22.11
C ARG A 568 8.10 -31.92 -22.73
N TYR A 569 9.16 -31.57 -22.01
CA TYR A 569 10.53 -31.80 -22.45
C TYR A 569 10.81 -33.29 -22.73
N ASN A 570 10.43 -34.18 -21.81
CA ASN A 570 10.61 -35.62 -21.96
C ASN A 570 9.86 -36.19 -23.17
N ARG A 571 8.63 -35.73 -23.41
CA ARG A 571 7.83 -36.13 -24.60
C ARG A 571 8.52 -35.70 -25.90
N ILE A 572 9.03 -34.47 -25.98
CA ILE A 572 9.76 -33.98 -27.16
C ILE A 572 11.04 -34.80 -27.39
N LYS A 573 11.79 -35.12 -26.33
CA LYS A 573 12.99 -35.95 -26.43
C LYS A 573 12.69 -37.38 -26.87
N LYS A 574 11.57 -37.96 -26.44
CA LYS A 574 11.14 -39.32 -26.84
C LYS A 574 10.78 -39.38 -28.32
N ILE A 575 10.03 -38.41 -28.83
CA ILE A 575 9.66 -38.32 -30.27
C ILE A 575 10.91 -38.16 -31.15
N ARG A 576 11.95 -37.48 -30.65
CA ARG A 576 13.21 -37.28 -31.37
C ARG A 576 14.18 -38.47 -31.33
N ARG A 577 13.90 -39.55 -30.57
CA ARG A 577 14.67 -40.80 -30.69
C ARG A 577 14.10 -41.59 -31.87
N PRO A 578 14.87 -41.86 -32.94
CA PRO A 578 14.40 -42.71 -34.02
C PRO A 578 14.00 -44.07 -33.43
N THR A 579 12.77 -44.50 -33.68
CA THR A 579 12.42 -45.92 -33.63
C THR A 579 13.14 -46.61 -34.78
N GLY A 580 14.44 -46.88 -34.61
CA GLY A 580 15.29 -47.43 -35.66
C GLY A 580 16.76 -47.40 -35.28
N CYS A 581 17.12 -48.21 -34.28
CA CYS A 581 18.45 -48.82 -34.06
C CYS A 581 18.33 -49.67 -32.79
N ARG A 582 17.68 -50.83 -32.94
CA ARG A 582 18.03 -52.02 -32.15
C ARG A 582 18.85 -52.88 -33.11
N GLU A 583 20.14 -53.01 -32.83
CA GLU A 583 20.85 -54.27 -33.11
C GLU A 583 20.64 -55.19 -31.91
#